data_AF-D8QYN9-F1
#
_entry.id   AF-D8QYN9-F1
#
_cell.length_a   1.000
_cell.length_b   1.000
_cell.length_c   1.000
_cell.angle_alpha   90.00
_cell.angle_beta   90.00
_cell.angle_gamma   90.00
#
_symmetry.space_group_name_H-M   'P 1'
#
loop_
_entity.id
_entity.type
_entity.pdbx_description
1 polymer ?
#
loop_
_entity_poly.entity_id
_entity_poly.type
_entity_poly.pdbx_seq_one_letter_code
_entity_poly.pdbx_strand_id
1 'polypeptide(L)'
;CHNNASVCSDLSRNPEGPGVCCFNWVCKQTQSDGNNCGACSRACSYGLSCCGGECVDLMTSSRHCGRCNTSCHRNVACEFGLCGY
;
A
#
# COMPACT_ATOMS: atom_id res chain seq x y z
N CYS A 1 -4.50 13.69 -14.38
CA CYS A 1 -5.13 12.53 -15.05
C CYS A 1 -6.51 12.80 -15.64
N HIS A 2 -7.23 13.89 -15.29
CA HIS A 2 -8.50 14.27 -15.95
C HIS A 2 -9.50 13.11 -16.13
N ASN A 3 -9.75 12.35 -15.05
CA ASN A 3 -10.58 11.13 -15.00
C ASN A 3 -10.13 9.97 -15.92
N ASN A 4 -8.95 10.05 -16.49
CA ASN A 4 -8.38 9.00 -17.32
C ASN A 4 -7.22 8.33 -16.58
N ALA A 5 -7.45 7.10 -16.11
CA ALA A 5 -6.45 6.31 -15.38
C ALA A 5 -5.25 5.93 -16.26
N SER A 6 -5.44 5.76 -17.57
CA SER A 6 -4.37 5.46 -18.53
C SER A 6 -3.30 6.55 -18.58
N VAL A 7 -3.66 7.81 -18.25
CA VAL A 7 -2.70 8.92 -18.14
C VAL A 7 -1.73 8.69 -16.98
N CYS A 8 -2.17 8.01 -15.91
CA CYS A 8 -1.31 7.68 -14.77
C CYS A 8 -0.46 6.43 -15.03
N SER A 9 -0.91 5.55 -15.93
CA SER A 9 -0.20 4.33 -16.33
C SER A 9 0.99 4.60 -17.26
N ASP A 10 1.14 5.84 -17.74
CA ASP A 10 2.29 6.24 -18.55
C ASP A 10 3.54 6.38 -17.65
N LEU A 11 4.43 5.39 -17.75
CA LEU A 11 5.68 5.33 -16.99
C LEU A 11 6.59 6.56 -17.22
N SER A 12 6.43 7.24 -18.37
CA SER A 12 7.17 8.47 -18.68
C SER A 12 6.76 9.64 -17.80
N ARG A 13 5.52 9.60 -17.28
CA ARG A 13 4.93 10.63 -16.41
C ARG A 13 4.82 10.19 -14.96
N ASN A 14 4.79 8.89 -14.72
CA ASN A 14 4.66 8.30 -13.39
C ASN A 14 5.66 7.14 -13.20
N PRO A 15 6.85 7.41 -12.65
CA PRO A 15 7.92 6.42 -12.52
C PRO A 15 7.61 5.31 -11.51
N GLU A 16 6.50 5.42 -10.77
CA GLU A 16 6.16 4.58 -9.63
C GLU A 16 5.49 3.24 -10.04
N GLY A 17 5.31 2.98 -11.35
CA GLY A 17 4.94 1.66 -11.87
C GLY A 17 3.43 1.41 -12.04
N PRO A 18 3.01 0.16 -12.35
CA PRO A 18 1.60 -0.22 -12.43
C PRO A 18 0.94 -0.12 -11.03
N GLY A 19 -0.38 0.01 -10.96
CA GLY A 19 -1.09 0.19 -9.68
C GLY A 19 -1.27 1.66 -9.32
N VAL A 20 -1.82 2.41 -10.26
CA VAL A 20 -2.01 3.85 -10.18
C VAL A 20 -3.42 4.17 -10.63
N CYS A 21 -4.04 5.13 -9.96
CA CYS A 21 -5.41 5.47 -10.24
C CYS A 21 -5.59 6.99 -10.30
N CYS A 22 -6.65 7.42 -10.98
CA CYS A 22 -6.98 8.83 -11.12
C CYS A 22 -8.04 9.23 -10.09
N PHE A 23 -7.62 9.96 -9.05
CA PHE A 23 -8.54 10.48 -8.04
C PHE A 23 -8.33 11.98 -7.86
N ASN A 24 -9.42 12.76 -7.90
CA ASN A 24 -9.35 14.23 -7.83
C ASN A 24 -8.33 14.82 -8.82
N TRP A 25 -8.35 14.32 -10.06
CA TRP A 25 -7.51 14.80 -11.17
C TRP A 25 -6.00 14.56 -11.01
N VAL A 26 -5.60 13.93 -9.90
CA VAL A 26 -4.22 13.59 -9.55
C VAL A 26 -4.01 12.08 -9.63
N CYS A 27 -2.82 11.66 -10.04
CA CYS A 27 -2.44 10.26 -10.00
C CYS A 27 -2.09 9.85 -8.58
N LYS A 28 -2.72 8.79 -8.09
CA LYS A 28 -2.51 8.24 -6.75
C LYS A 28 -2.00 6.80 -6.86
N GLN A 29 -1.09 6.43 -5.96
CA GLN A 29 -0.53 5.09 -5.87
C GLN A 29 -1.49 4.16 -5.17
N THR A 30 -1.93 3.10 -5.83
CA THR A 30 -2.76 2.12 -5.15
C THR A 30 -1.96 1.10 -4.36
N GLN A 31 -0.64 1.11 -4.46
CA GLN A 31 0.23 0.13 -3.78
C GLN A 31 0.77 0.60 -2.42
N SER A 32 0.78 1.90 -2.18
CA SER A 32 1.39 2.51 -0.99
C SER A 32 0.57 3.64 -0.38
N ASP A 33 -0.40 4.22 -1.11
CA ASP A 33 -1.28 5.24 -0.54
C ASP A 33 -2.35 4.58 0.32
N GLY A 34 -2.30 4.83 1.62
CA GLY A 34 -3.31 4.37 2.58
C GLY A 34 -4.72 4.85 2.28
N ASN A 35 -4.91 5.93 1.50
CA ASN A 35 -6.24 6.44 1.14
C ASN A 35 -6.76 5.88 -0.19
N ASN A 36 -5.92 5.20 -0.97
CA ASN A 36 -6.23 4.71 -2.31
C ASN A 36 -5.75 3.26 -2.51
N CYS A 37 -5.75 2.44 -1.46
CA CYS A 37 -5.09 1.14 -1.47
C CYS A 37 -5.87 0.10 -2.28
N GLY A 38 -5.21 -0.52 -3.26
CA GLY A 38 -5.79 -1.51 -4.18
C GLY A 38 -6.78 -0.93 -5.20
N ALA A 39 -7.44 0.18 -4.88
CA ALA A 39 -8.33 0.92 -5.75
C ALA A 39 -8.43 2.40 -5.35
N CYS A 40 -8.83 3.23 -6.30
CA CYS A 40 -9.11 4.64 -6.03
C CYS A 40 -10.18 4.81 -4.95
N SER A 41 -10.00 5.82 -4.09
CA SER A 41 -10.89 6.14 -2.95
C SER A 41 -11.09 4.99 -1.96
N ARG A 42 -10.23 3.97 -1.98
CA ARG A 42 -10.23 2.87 -1.02
C ARG A 42 -9.25 3.17 0.11
N ALA A 43 -9.73 3.88 1.12
CA ALA A 43 -8.96 4.12 2.31
C ALA A 43 -8.86 2.86 3.18
N CYS A 44 -7.67 2.57 3.68
CA CYS A 44 -7.43 1.57 4.69
C CYS A 44 -8.07 1.99 6.02
N SER A 45 -8.56 1.02 6.78
CA SER A 45 -9.06 1.25 8.13
C SER A 45 -7.95 1.79 9.04
N TYR A 46 -8.34 2.47 10.11
CA TYR A 46 -7.41 3.03 11.07
C TYR A 46 -6.43 1.97 11.60
N GLY A 47 -5.14 2.30 11.60
CA GLY A 47 -4.05 1.41 12.02
C GLY A 47 -3.52 0.47 10.92
N LEU A 48 -4.20 0.37 9.78
CA LEU A 48 -3.72 -0.41 8.63
C LEU A 48 -2.88 0.44 7.69
N SER A 49 -1.89 -0.18 7.07
CA SER A 49 -1.05 0.43 6.03
C SER A 49 -1.29 -0.23 4.69
N CYS A 50 -1.17 0.54 3.61
CA CYS A 50 -1.27 -0.02 2.27
C CYS A 50 0.05 -0.68 1.87
N CYS A 51 0.03 -1.98 1.65
CA CYS A 51 1.17 -2.75 1.18
C CYS A 51 0.78 -3.57 -0.05
N GLY A 52 1.30 -3.21 -1.22
CA GLY A 52 1.10 -3.97 -2.44
C GLY A 52 -0.36 -4.00 -2.93
N GLY A 53 -1.15 -3.00 -2.55
CA GLY A 53 -2.58 -2.93 -2.90
C GLY A 53 -3.51 -3.56 -1.86
N GLU A 54 -2.97 -4.04 -0.74
CA GLU A 54 -3.75 -4.59 0.36
C GLU A 54 -3.54 -3.79 1.64
N CYS A 55 -4.61 -3.55 2.38
CA CYS A 55 -4.54 -2.92 3.70
C CYS A 55 -4.13 -3.99 4.71
N VAL A 56 -2.94 -3.86 5.27
CA VAL A 56 -2.35 -4.83 6.21
C VAL A 56 -2.00 -4.13 7.52
N ASP A 57 -2.10 -4.88 8.61
CA ASP A 57 -1.69 -4.41 9.93
C ASP A 57 -0.18 -4.65 10.11
N LEU A 58 0.62 -3.59 10.13
CA LEU A 58 2.07 -3.72 10.33
C LEU A 58 2.44 -4.13 11.76
N MET A 59 1.50 -4.05 12.71
CA MET A 59 1.75 -4.30 14.12
C MET A 59 1.64 -5.78 14.48
N THR A 60 0.81 -6.52 13.74
CA THR A 60 0.46 -7.92 14.03
C THR A 60 0.74 -8.87 12.85
N SER A 61 0.91 -8.34 11.63
CA SER A 61 1.15 -9.17 10.46
C SER A 61 2.59 -9.67 10.43
N SER A 62 2.76 -10.98 10.62
CA SER A 62 4.06 -11.66 10.47
C SER A 62 4.68 -11.55 9.08
N ARG A 63 3.89 -11.16 8.05
CA ARG A 63 4.36 -10.97 6.67
C ARG A 63 4.68 -9.51 6.33
N HIS A 64 4.27 -8.55 7.17
CA HIS A 64 4.46 -7.11 6.97
C HIS A 64 4.85 -6.40 8.28
N CYS A 65 5.64 -7.04 9.13
CA CYS A 65 5.91 -6.57 10.47
C CYS A 65 6.76 -5.30 10.47
N GLY A 66 6.22 -4.22 11.04
CA GLY A 66 6.84 -2.89 11.11
C GLY A 66 6.87 -2.11 9.79
N ARG A 67 7.02 -2.80 8.65
CA ARG A 67 7.02 -2.21 7.30
C ARG A 67 6.46 -3.19 6.26
N CYS A 68 5.96 -2.66 5.15
CA CYS A 68 5.51 -3.48 4.03
C CYS A 68 6.59 -4.43 3.53
N ASN A 69 6.21 -5.68 3.26
CA ASN A 69 7.07 -6.75 2.75
C ASN A 69 8.21 -7.15 3.70
N THR A 70 8.07 -6.84 4.99
CA THR A 70 8.97 -7.30 6.05
C THR A 70 8.34 -8.51 6.73
N SER A 71 8.85 -9.70 6.46
CA SER A 71 8.40 -10.91 7.15
C SER A 71 9.31 -11.24 8.33
N CYS A 72 8.71 -11.66 9.45
CA CYS A 72 9.47 -12.23 10.56
C CYS A 72 10.01 -13.62 10.21
N HIS A 73 11.05 -14.06 10.91
CA HIS A 73 11.56 -15.43 10.81
C HIS A 73 10.46 -16.45 11.15
N ARG A 74 10.63 -17.70 10.68
CA ARG A 74 9.68 -18.78 10.98
C ARG A 74 9.43 -18.89 12.48
N ASN A 75 8.14 -18.95 12.83
CA ASN A 75 7.64 -19.04 14.21
C ASN A 75 7.92 -17.81 15.10
N VAL A 76 8.32 -16.68 14.52
CA VAL A 76 8.45 -15.42 15.24
C VAL A 76 7.18 -14.61 15.04
N ALA A 77 6.52 -14.28 16.14
CA ALA A 77 5.34 -13.41 16.13
C ALA A 77 5.73 -11.98 15.77
N CYS A 78 4.81 -11.27 15.11
CA CYS A 78 4.90 -9.83 14.98
C CYS A 78 4.07 -9.21 16.10
N GLU A 79 4.73 -8.47 16.98
CA GLU A 79 4.09 -7.82 18.11
C GLU A 79 4.57 -6.37 18.16
N PHE A 80 3.61 -5.44 18.19
CA PHE A 80 3.88 -4.00 18.15
C PHE A 80 4.78 -3.54 16.98
N GLY A 81 4.74 -4.28 15.86
CA GLY A 81 5.56 -3.99 14.68
C GLY A 81 7.01 -4.44 14.80
N LEU A 82 7.31 -5.32 15.75
CA LEU A 82 8.62 -5.92 15.99
C LEU A 82 8.51 -7.45 15.94
N CYS A 83 9.50 -8.09 15.32
CA CYS A 83 9.58 -9.54 15.26
C CYS A 83 10.19 -10.07 16.57
N GLY A 84 9.43 -10.85 17.34
CA GLY A 84 9.93 -11.56 18.52
C GLY A 84 10.23 -10.63 19.71
N TYR A 85 9.34 -9.66 19.93
CA TYR A 85 9.35 -8.82 21.12
C TYR A 85 9.19 -9.65 22.41
#